data_AF-A0A4Q1FX02-F1
#
_entry.id   AF-A0A4Q1FX02-F1
#
_cell.length_a   1.000
_cell.length_b   1.000
_cell.length_c   1.000
_cell.angle_alpha   90.00
_cell.angle_beta   90.00
_cell.angle_gamma   90.00
#
_symmetry.space_group_name_H-M   'P 1'
#
loop_
_entity.id
_entity.type
_entity.pdbx_description
1 polymer ?
#
loop_
_entity_poly.entity_id
_entity_poly.type
_entity_poly.pdbx_seq_one_letter_code
_entity_poly.pdbx_strand_id
1 'polypeptide(L)'
;MEIHYIWIKNFYNLKRTGINLSSKFIFEFERVNDDYLLKIYDNPDYIPTFIKEENIKNVNAIIGKNGTGKSSVLRYIKSHLPGGFNNIKNDVFVYSTTDSENSENFCVTYPAWMKLSIENATDVVFELKEYSNFKFDSHLDNCTYIYYNYMLEYGQDHGNIEGLYDISTSAILKKERTRLLEDADTLEKNRFF
;
A
#
# COMPACT_ATOMS: atom_id res chain seq x y z
N MET A 1 -0.62 -9.11 8.92
CA MET A 1 -1.35 -7.89 8.55
C MET A 1 -1.82 -8.00 7.11
N GLU A 2 -3.01 -7.50 6.79
CA GLU A 2 -3.56 -7.43 5.43
C GLU A 2 -4.16 -6.03 5.16
N ILE A 3 -3.99 -5.50 3.95
CA ILE A 3 -4.64 -4.25 3.54
C ILE A 3 -5.88 -4.60 2.72
N HIS A 4 -7.02 -4.11 3.19
CA HIS A 4 -8.32 -4.41 2.60
C HIS A 4 -8.81 -3.30 1.68
N TYR A 5 -8.52 -2.05 2.01
CA TYR A 5 -8.99 -0.91 1.22
C TYR A 5 -8.09 0.31 1.38
N ILE A 6 -8.00 1.08 0.29
CA ILE A 6 -7.32 2.37 0.26
C ILE A 6 -8.21 3.37 -0.46
N TRP A 7 -8.54 4.49 0.19
CA TRP A 7 -9.10 5.65 -0.48
C TRP A 7 -8.06 6.76 -0.57
N ILE A 8 -7.77 7.18 -1.79
CA ILE A 8 -6.75 8.18 -2.10
C ILE A 8 -7.44 9.49 -2.46
N LYS A 9 -7.23 10.55 -1.68
CA LYS A 9 -7.78 11.88 -1.96
C LYS A 9 -7.18 12.46 -3.23
N ASN A 10 -5.84 12.45 -3.35
CA ASN A 10 -5.14 12.99 -4.50
C ASN A 10 -3.71 12.43 -4.63
N PHE A 11 -3.43 11.74 -5.74
CA PHE A 11 -2.09 11.26 -6.08
C PHE A 11 -1.92 11.08 -7.59
N TYR A 12 -1.05 11.87 -8.23
CA TYR A 12 -0.94 11.94 -9.70
C TYR A 12 -2.31 12.14 -10.38
N ASN A 13 -2.80 11.13 -11.10
CA ASN A 13 -4.11 11.13 -11.76
C ASN A 13 -5.21 10.44 -10.93
N LEU A 14 -4.89 9.88 -9.76
CA LEU A 14 -5.87 9.35 -8.81
C LEU A 14 -6.46 10.51 -8.02
N LYS A 15 -7.78 10.70 -8.11
CA LYS A 15 -8.50 11.76 -7.42
C LYS A 15 -9.74 11.15 -6.77
N ARG A 16 -9.78 11.17 -5.43
CA ARG A 16 -10.86 10.59 -4.62
C ARG A 16 -11.16 9.14 -5.05
N THR A 17 -10.11 8.36 -5.21
CA THR A 17 -10.19 7.01 -5.78
C THR A 17 -10.15 5.96 -4.68
N GLY A 18 -11.18 5.13 -4.61
CA GLY A 18 -11.21 3.93 -3.77
C GLY A 18 -10.59 2.73 -4.47
N ILE A 19 -9.81 1.95 -3.75
CA ILE A 19 -9.11 0.75 -4.23
C ILE A 19 -9.45 -0.38 -3.27
N ASN A 20 -10.27 -1.32 -3.75
CA ASN A 20 -10.58 -2.55 -3.04
C ASN A 20 -9.43 -3.55 -3.22
N LEU A 21 -8.87 -3.99 -2.10
CA LEU A 21 -7.81 -4.99 -2.02
C LEU A 21 -8.24 -6.21 -1.19
N SER A 22 -9.46 -6.22 -0.66
CA SER A 22 -10.01 -7.35 0.08
C SER A 22 -10.70 -8.32 -0.86
N SER A 23 -10.51 -9.62 -0.62
CA SER A 23 -11.32 -10.66 -1.25
C SER A 23 -12.64 -10.90 -0.49
N LYS A 24 -12.66 -10.64 0.82
CA LYS A 24 -13.80 -10.94 1.71
C LYS A 24 -14.82 -9.81 1.81
N PHE A 25 -14.38 -8.56 1.68
CA PHE A 25 -15.21 -7.39 1.90
C PHE A 25 -15.19 -6.45 0.70
N ILE A 26 -16.31 -5.79 0.45
CA ILE A 26 -16.46 -4.72 -0.52
C ILE A 26 -16.57 -3.41 0.24
N PHE A 27 -15.74 -2.44 -0.14
CA PHE A 27 -15.73 -1.10 0.42
C PHE A 27 -16.15 -0.08 -0.63
N GLU A 28 -17.08 0.77 -0.25
CA GLU A 28 -17.49 1.94 -1.03
C GLU A 28 -17.28 3.19 -0.20
N PHE A 29 -16.65 4.20 -0.79
CA PHE A 29 -16.36 5.45 -0.11
C PHE A 29 -16.90 6.60 -0.92
N GLU A 30 -17.81 7.36 -0.31
CA GLU A 30 -18.47 8.49 -0.95
C GLU A 30 -18.49 9.71 -0.05
N ARG A 31 -18.64 10.88 -0.69
CA ARG A 31 -18.83 12.14 0.00
C ARG A 31 -20.31 12.48 -0.03
N VAL A 32 -20.94 12.59 1.13
CA VAL A 32 -22.34 12.94 1.30
C VAL A 32 -22.40 14.35 1.89
N ASN A 33 -22.69 15.36 1.05
CA ASN A 33 -22.59 16.77 1.41
C ASN A 33 -21.16 17.16 1.86
N ASP A 34 -20.99 17.55 3.12
CA ASP A 34 -19.69 17.86 3.74
C ASP A 34 -19.13 16.71 4.58
N ASP A 35 -19.87 15.61 4.69
CA ASP A 35 -19.47 14.41 5.41
C ASP A 35 -18.94 13.33 4.45
N TYR A 36 -18.26 12.34 5.03
CA TYR A 36 -17.74 11.17 4.32
C TYR A 36 -18.40 9.91 4.85
N LEU A 37 -18.72 8.99 3.94
CA LEU A 37 -19.37 7.74 4.25
C LEU A 37 -18.54 6.58 3.70
N LEU A 38 -18.12 5.67 4.59
CA LEU A 38 -17.54 4.39 4.24
C LEU A 38 -18.58 3.30 4.46
N LYS A 39 -18.99 2.66 3.37
CA LYS A 39 -19.87 1.50 3.39
C LYS A 39 -19.05 0.22 3.27
N ILE A 40 -19.39 -0.77 4.07
CA ILE A 40 -18.68 -2.06 4.15
C ILE A 40 -19.70 -3.19 4.04
N TYR A 41 -19.47 -4.09 3.09
CA TYR A 41 -20.34 -5.24 2.82
C TYR A 41 -19.50 -6.52 2.68
N ASP A 42 -20.11 -7.67 2.98
CA ASP A 42 -19.50 -8.95 2.61
C ASP A 42 -19.47 -9.09 1.08
N ASN A 43 -18.36 -9.60 0.56
CA ASN A 43 -18.26 -9.93 -0.86
C ASN A 43 -19.03 -11.23 -1.13
N PRO A 44 -20.15 -11.20 -1.89
CA PRO A 44 -20.93 -12.40 -2.16
C PRO A 44 -20.17 -13.44 -3.00
N ASP A 45 -19.15 -13.00 -3.74
CA ASP A 45 -18.30 -13.85 -4.58
C ASP A 45 -17.05 -14.34 -3.85
N TYR A 46 -16.93 -14.10 -2.55
CA TYR A 46 -15.82 -14.61 -1.75
C TYR A 46 -15.87 -16.14 -1.72
N ILE A 47 -14.76 -16.77 -2.11
CA ILE A 47 -14.59 -18.22 -2.05
C ILE A 47 -13.64 -18.53 -0.89
N PRO A 48 -14.15 -19.03 0.25
CA PRO A 48 -13.30 -19.49 1.34
C PRO A 48 -12.32 -20.55 0.86
N THR A 49 -11.09 -20.51 1.35
CA THR A 49 -10.02 -21.49 1.04
C THR A 49 -9.72 -21.69 -0.45
N PHE A 50 -10.04 -20.71 -1.30
CA PHE A 50 -9.66 -20.71 -2.71
C PHE A 50 -8.15 -20.87 -2.90
N ILE A 51 -7.38 -20.19 -2.05
CA ILE A 51 -5.94 -20.39 -1.90
C ILE A 51 -5.75 -21.41 -0.79
N LYS A 52 -5.17 -22.56 -1.12
CA LYS A 52 -4.99 -23.68 -0.19
C LYS A 52 -3.74 -23.50 0.66
N GLU A 53 -2.77 -22.77 0.14
CA GLU A 53 -1.51 -22.46 0.79
C GLU A 53 -1.71 -21.42 1.89
N GLU A 54 -1.44 -21.80 3.14
CA GLU A 54 -1.61 -20.91 4.29
C GLU A 54 -0.71 -19.65 4.25
N ASN A 55 0.33 -19.66 3.41
CA ASN A 55 1.29 -18.57 3.30
C ASN A 55 0.80 -17.40 2.42
N ILE A 56 -0.29 -17.58 1.66
CA ILE A 56 -0.84 -16.54 0.79
C ILE A 56 -2.28 -16.25 1.25
N LYS A 57 -2.46 -15.10 1.90
CA LYS A 57 -3.78 -14.68 2.38
C LYS A 57 -4.71 -14.22 1.27
N ASN A 58 -4.18 -13.51 0.27
CA ASN A 58 -4.98 -12.83 -0.73
C ASN A 58 -4.20 -12.53 -2.01
N VAL A 59 -4.88 -12.51 -3.16
CA VAL A 59 -4.34 -12.17 -4.47
C VAL A 59 -5.29 -11.20 -5.16
N ASN A 60 -4.78 -10.04 -5.54
CA ASN A 60 -5.55 -8.99 -6.20
C ASN A 60 -5.04 -8.72 -7.61
N ALA A 61 -5.95 -8.40 -8.53
CA ALA A 61 -5.63 -7.98 -9.88
C ALA A 61 -6.14 -6.55 -10.13
N ILE A 62 -5.25 -5.65 -10.57
CA ILE A 62 -5.62 -4.29 -10.98
C ILE A 62 -5.76 -4.26 -12.49
N ILE A 63 -7.00 -4.27 -12.97
CA ILE A 63 -7.35 -4.31 -14.39
C ILE A 63 -8.02 -3.01 -14.85
N GLY A 64 -7.93 -2.71 -16.14
CA GLY A 64 -8.53 -1.50 -16.72
C GLY A 64 -7.86 -1.03 -18.01
N LYS A 65 -8.50 -0.10 -18.72
CA LYS A 65 -7.98 0.49 -19.96
C LYS A 65 -6.70 1.30 -19.72
N ASN A 66 -5.95 1.58 -20.78
CA ASN A 66 -4.77 2.46 -20.66
C ASN A 66 -5.20 3.86 -20.20
N GLY A 67 -4.41 4.47 -19.31
CA GLY A 67 -4.71 5.78 -18.74
C GLY A 67 -5.63 5.79 -17.51
N THR A 68 -6.21 4.66 -17.09
CA THR A 68 -7.14 4.63 -15.93
C THR A 68 -6.47 4.72 -14.57
N GLY A 69 -5.15 4.88 -14.51
CA GLY A 69 -4.41 5.05 -13.24
C GLY A 69 -3.85 3.78 -12.59
N LYS A 70 -3.87 2.62 -13.28
CA LYS A 70 -3.29 1.37 -12.77
C LYS A 70 -1.84 1.52 -12.28
N SER A 71 -0.98 2.12 -13.12
CA SER A 71 0.43 2.38 -12.76
C SER A 71 0.56 3.37 -11.61
N SER A 72 -0.39 4.30 -11.48
CA SER A 72 -0.42 5.28 -10.39
C SER A 72 -0.82 4.64 -9.07
N VAL A 73 -1.74 3.65 -9.09
CA VAL A 73 -2.07 2.85 -7.90
C VAL A 73 -0.83 2.10 -7.43
N LEU A 74 -0.13 1.42 -8.34
CA LEU A 74 1.08 0.70 -7.98
C LEU A 74 2.17 1.65 -7.47
N ARG A 75 2.35 2.82 -8.10
CA ARG A 75 3.30 3.83 -7.62
C ARG A 75 2.92 4.37 -6.24
N TYR A 76 1.63 4.56 -5.96
CA TYR A 76 1.15 5.00 -4.64
C TYR A 76 1.56 3.98 -3.59
N ILE A 77 1.20 2.72 -3.82
CA ILE A 77 1.53 1.61 -2.93
C ILE A 77 3.04 1.56 -2.65
N LYS A 78 3.87 1.58 -3.70
CA LYS A 78 5.33 1.53 -3.57
C LYS A 78 5.96 2.71 -2.84
N SER A 79 5.32 3.89 -2.85
CA SER A 79 5.91 5.12 -2.30
C SER A 79 5.37 5.51 -0.93
N HIS A 80 4.21 4.98 -0.54
CA HIS A 80 3.51 5.38 0.68
C HIS A 80 3.28 4.25 1.66
N LEU A 81 3.44 2.97 1.28
CA LEU A 81 3.27 1.85 2.21
C LEU A 81 4.60 1.35 2.80
N PRO A 82 5.68 1.19 2.02
CA PRO A 82 6.97 0.80 2.57
C PRO A 82 7.48 1.82 3.58
N GLY A 83 7.95 1.33 4.72
CA GLY A 83 8.34 2.17 5.86
C GLY A 83 7.14 2.79 6.60
N GLY A 84 5.93 2.26 6.36
CA GLY A 84 4.69 2.79 6.89
C GLY A 84 4.13 3.94 6.06
N PHE A 85 2.96 4.43 6.46
CA PHE A 85 2.21 5.51 5.81
C PHE A 85 2.78 6.92 6.05
N ASN A 86 4.11 7.07 5.94
CA ASN A 86 4.79 8.33 6.20
C ASN A 86 4.32 9.41 5.20
N ASN A 87 4.08 10.63 5.71
CA ASN A 87 3.62 11.82 4.96
C ASN A 87 2.21 11.75 4.36
N ILE A 88 1.37 10.78 4.76
CA ILE A 88 -0.02 10.75 4.35
C ILE A 88 -0.85 11.67 5.24
N LYS A 89 -1.64 12.56 4.61
CA LYS A 89 -2.40 13.62 5.32
C LYS A 89 -3.91 13.51 5.16
N ASN A 90 -4.35 12.72 4.18
CA ASN A 90 -5.63 12.95 3.55
C ASN A 90 -6.35 11.67 3.12
N ASP A 91 -5.71 10.52 3.24
CA ASP A 91 -6.16 9.27 2.66
C ASP A 91 -6.74 8.36 3.74
N VAL A 92 -7.63 7.44 3.36
CA VAL A 92 -8.27 6.51 4.30
C VAL A 92 -7.79 5.11 4.01
N PHE A 93 -7.53 4.34 5.06
CA PHE A 93 -7.05 2.97 4.96
C PHE A 93 -7.92 2.03 5.79
N VAL A 94 -8.14 0.84 5.26
CA VAL A 94 -8.71 -0.27 6.01
C VAL A 94 -7.75 -1.44 5.93
N TYR A 95 -7.38 -1.97 7.09
CA TYR A 95 -6.43 -3.06 7.22
C TYR A 95 -6.76 -3.94 8.42
N SER A 96 -6.24 -5.16 8.43
CA SER A 96 -6.27 -6.04 9.58
C SER A 96 -4.87 -6.32 10.10
N THR A 97 -4.75 -6.44 11.42
CA THR A 97 -3.56 -6.98 12.10
C THR A 97 -3.93 -8.26 12.80
N THR A 98 -2.96 -9.17 12.93
CA THR A 98 -3.14 -10.41 13.67
C THR A 98 -2.28 -10.30 14.91
N ASP A 99 -2.90 -10.43 16.08
CA ASP A 99 -2.20 -10.35 17.36
C ASP A 99 -1.51 -11.68 17.69
N SER A 100 -0.73 -11.71 18.78
CA SER A 100 -0.04 -12.92 19.25
C SER A 100 -0.99 -14.10 19.55
N GLU A 101 -2.27 -13.83 19.78
CA GLU A 101 -3.30 -14.83 20.03
C GLU A 101 -4.02 -15.30 18.74
N ASN A 102 -3.49 -14.96 17.55
CA ASN A 102 -4.11 -15.21 16.24
C ASN A 102 -5.49 -14.57 16.03
N SER A 103 -5.90 -13.65 16.90
CA SER A 103 -7.11 -12.85 16.71
C SER A 103 -6.86 -11.77 15.66
N GLU A 104 -7.80 -11.63 14.72
CA GLU A 104 -7.73 -10.64 13.64
C GLU A 104 -8.49 -9.38 14.03
N ASN A 105 -7.77 -8.26 14.11
CA ASN A 105 -8.32 -6.95 14.45
C ASN A 105 -8.42 -6.10 13.19
N PHE A 106 -9.62 -5.59 12.90
CA PHE A 106 -9.87 -4.75 11.73
C PHE A 106 -9.87 -3.28 12.13
N CYS A 107 -9.12 -2.46 11.39
CA CYS A 107 -8.93 -1.05 11.67
C CYS A 107 -9.32 -0.21 10.44
N VAL A 108 -10.03 0.89 10.66
CA VAL A 108 -10.27 1.96 9.69
C VAL A 108 -9.55 3.20 10.18
N THR A 109 -8.64 3.69 9.37
CA THR A 109 -7.77 4.81 9.73
C THR A 109 -7.99 5.99 8.80
N TYR A 110 -8.29 7.17 9.35
CA TYR A 110 -8.75 8.32 8.59
C TYR A 110 -8.27 9.65 9.19
N PRO A 111 -8.16 10.73 8.38
CA PRO A 111 -7.68 12.01 8.88
C PRO A 111 -8.65 12.62 9.90
N ALA A 112 -8.14 13.20 10.99
CA ALA A 112 -8.94 13.81 12.06
C ALA A 112 -9.80 15.00 11.60
N TRP A 113 -9.43 15.65 10.49
CA TRP A 113 -10.27 16.72 9.90
C TRP A 113 -11.48 16.17 9.13
N MET A 114 -11.53 14.86 8.87
CA MET A 114 -12.55 14.20 8.08
C MET A 114 -13.67 13.68 8.99
N LYS A 115 -14.87 14.23 8.84
CA LYS A 115 -16.06 13.68 9.49
C LYS A 115 -16.52 12.42 8.76
N LEU A 116 -16.10 11.26 9.25
CA LEU A 116 -16.36 9.94 8.69
C LEU A 116 -17.51 9.23 9.43
N SER A 117 -18.49 8.75 8.68
CA SER A 117 -19.51 7.80 9.13
C SER A 117 -19.25 6.43 8.51
N ILE A 118 -19.58 5.35 9.23
CA ILE A 118 -19.46 3.98 8.73
C ILE A 118 -20.83 3.32 8.71
N GLU A 119 -21.19 2.78 7.54
CA GLU A 119 -22.29 1.84 7.37
C GLU A 119 -21.69 0.44 7.21
N ASN A 120 -21.70 -0.34 8.28
CA ASN A 120 -21.16 -1.69 8.29
C ASN A 120 -22.30 -2.71 8.25
N ALA A 121 -22.41 -3.44 7.14
CA ALA A 121 -23.37 -4.52 6.95
C ALA A 121 -22.76 -5.91 7.18
N THR A 122 -21.54 -5.99 7.73
CA THR A 122 -20.84 -7.24 8.01
C THR A 122 -20.93 -7.60 9.50
N ASP A 123 -20.62 -8.86 9.84
CA ASP A 123 -20.56 -9.34 11.23
C ASP A 123 -19.26 -8.94 11.97
N VAL A 124 -18.35 -8.21 11.29
CA VAL A 124 -17.04 -7.86 11.81
C VAL A 124 -17.04 -6.43 12.35
N VAL A 125 -16.40 -6.20 13.50
CA VAL A 125 -16.25 -4.86 14.08
C VAL A 125 -14.98 -4.22 13.55
N PHE A 126 -15.10 -2.98 13.05
CA PHE A 126 -13.99 -2.17 12.59
C PHE A 126 -13.65 -1.07 13.61
N GLU A 127 -12.44 -1.10 14.16
CA GLU A 127 -11.95 -0.07 15.07
C GLU A 127 -11.60 1.21 14.30
N LEU A 128 -12.12 2.35 14.76
CA LEU A 128 -11.89 3.66 14.16
C LEU A 128 -10.66 4.34 14.75
N LYS A 129 -9.70 4.74 13.90
CA LYS A 129 -8.47 5.43 14.30
C LYS A 129 -8.30 6.73 13.53
N GLU A 130 -8.48 7.85 14.23
CA GLU A 130 -8.23 9.18 13.67
C GLU A 130 -6.73 9.51 13.69
N TYR A 131 -6.28 10.33 12.74
CA TYR A 131 -4.91 10.82 12.73
C TYR A 131 -4.77 12.29 12.33
N SER A 132 -3.88 13.00 13.02
CA SER A 132 -3.53 14.41 12.73
C SER A 132 -2.20 14.53 11.99
N ASN A 133 -1.18 13.80 12.45
CA ASN A 133 0.09 13.57 11.76
C ASN A 133 0.34 12.07 11.78
N PHE A 134 0.32 11.45 10.60
CA PHE A 134 0.39 10.01 10.52
C PHE A 134 1.81 9.51 10.78
N LYS A 135 2.02 8.92 11.95
CA LYS A 135 3.06 7.92 12.19
C LYS A 135 2.33 6.66 12.59
N PHE A 136 2.50 5.61 11.81
CA PHE A 136 1.86 4.34 12.15
C PHE A 136 2.56 3.75 13.36
N ASP A 137 1.83 3.50 14.44
CA ASP A 137 2.38 2.83 15.64
C ASP A 137 2.09 1.32 15.61
N SER A 138 1.28 0.84 14.67
CA SER A 138 0.77 -0.55 14.62
C SER A 138 1.68 -1.56 13.91
N HIS A 139 3.01 -1.44 14.04
CA HIS A 139 3.96 -2.40 13.47
C HIS A 139 3.90 -2.61 11.93
N LEU A 140 3.27 -1.72 11.14
CA LEU A 140 3.36 -1.75 9.65
C LEU A 140 4.81 -1.67 9.18
N ASP A 141 5.66 -1.02 9.97
CA ASP A 141 7.08 -0.88 9.71
C ASP A 141 7.78 -2.25 9.62
N ASN A 142 7.16 -3.30 10.19
CA ASN A 142 7.63 -4.69 10.10
C ASN A 142 7.08 -5.45 8.88
N CYS A 143 6.37 -4.79 7.97
CA CYS A 143 5.91 -5.40 6.73
C CYS A 143 6.97 -5.25 5.63
N THR A 144 7.39 -6.39 5.08
CA THR A 144 8.29 -6.44 3.94
C THR A 144 7.52 -6.22 2.65
N TYR A 145 7.81 -5.12 1.95
CA TYR A 145 7.26 -4.87 0.61
C TYR A 145 8.24 -5.37 -0.44
N ILE A 146 7.81 -6.26 -1.31
CA ILE A 146 8.61 -6.75 -2.43
C ILE A 146 8.03 -6.21 -3.72
N TYR A 147 8.85 -5.50 -4.50
CA TYR A 147 8.47 -5.06 -5.83
C TYR A 147 9.26 -5.82 -6.88
N TYR A 148 8.53 -6.43 -7.81
CA TYR A 148 9.08 -7.15 -8.95
C TYR A 148 8.51 -6.59 -10.24
N ASN A 149 9.41 -6.27 -11.18
CA ASN A 149 9.07 -6.01 -12.57
C ASN A 149 10.20 -6.52 -13.47
N TYR A 150 9.84 -7.38 -14.42
CA TYR A 150 10.78 -7.92 -15.39
C TYR A 150 11.13 -6.90 -16.49
N MET A 151 10.22 -5.98 -16.80
CA MET A 151 10.42 -4.97 -17.84
C MET A 151 11.35 -3.85 -17.37
N LEU A 152 12.19 -3.35 -18.28
CA LEU A 152 13.04 -2.18 -18.03
C LEU A 152 12.19 -0.91 -17.92
N GLU A 153 12.14 -0.34 -16.72
CA GLU A 153 11.54 0.97 -16.46
C GLU A 153 12.61 2.05 -16.58
N TYR A 154 12.49 2.91 -17.60
CA TYR A 154 13.32 4.10 -17.76
C TYR A 154 12.75 5.28 -16.96
N GLY A 155 13.61 6.02 -16.26
CA GLY A 155 13.23 7.25 -15.55
C GLY A 155 12.49 7.05 -14.22
N GLN A 156 12.52 5.85 -13.66
CA GLN A 156 12.12 5.60 -12.27
C GLN A 156 13.38 5.51 -11.41
N ASP A 157 13.99 6.65 -11.10
CA ASP A 157 14.96 6.72 -10.01
C ASP A 157 14.19 6.66 -8.69
N HIS A 158 13.73 5.46 -8.33
CA HIS A 158 13.39 5.22 -6.94
C HIS A 158 14.73 5.24 -6.19
N GLY A 159 14.90 6.24 -5.32
CA GLY A 159 15.90 6.14 -4.26
C GLY A 159 15.61 4.90 -3.40
N ASN A 160 16.53 4.52 -2.51
CA ASN A 160 16.23 3.48 -1.54
C ASN A 160 15.03 3.92 -0.69
N ILE A 161 13.87 3.32 -0.93
CA ILE A 161 12.67 3.50 -0.11
C ILE A 161 12.81 2.50 1.05
N GLU A 162 12.82 3.01 2.27
CA GLU A 162 12.88 2.18 3.47
C GLU A 162 11.71 1.18 3.49
N GLY A 163 11.99 -0.08 3.83
CA GLY A 163 10.99 -1.15 3.84
C GLY A 163 10.60 -1.72 2.45
N LEU A 164 11.15 -1.20 1.35
CA LEU A 164 10.92 -1.73 0.00
C LEU A 164 12.11 -2.52 -0.52
N TYR A 165 11.90 -3.81 -0.78
CA TYR A 165 12.82 -4.67 -1.53
C TYR A 165 12.47 -4.62 -3.02
N ASP A 166 13.13 -3.73 -3.75
CA ASP A 166 12.99 -3.63 -5.20
C ASP A 166 13.91 -4.64 -5.90
N ILE A 167 13.32 -5.71 -6.43
CA ILE A 167 13.98 -6.76 -7.21
C ILE A 167 13.63 -6.66 -8.70
N SER A 168 13.27 -5.48 -9.17
CA SER A 168 13.04 -5.23 -10.60
C SER A 168 14.34 -5.29 -11.41
N THR A 169 14.23 -5.58 -12.70
CA THR A 169 15.37 -5.56 -13.63
C THR A 169 16.11 -4.22 -13.58
N SER A 170 15.38 -3.10 -13.52
CA SER A 170 15.97 -1.76 -13.42
C SER A 170 16.75 -1.57 -12.12
N ALA A 171 16.22 -2.02 -10.96
CA ALA A 171 16.89 -1.89 -9.68
C ALA A 171 18.19 -2.72 -9.61
N ILE A 172 18.15 -3.95 -10.12
CA ILE A 172 19.33 -4.83 -10.18
C ILE A 172 20.42 -4.22 -11.04
N LEU A 173 20.10 -3.74 -12.24
CA LEU A 173 21.07 -3.10 -13.14
C LEU A 173 21.65 -1.82 -12.54
N LYS A 174 20.82 -1.02 -11.85
CA LYS A 174 21.27 0.19 -11.16
C LYS A 174 22.26 -0.15 -10.05
N LYS A 175 21.98 -1.18 -9.24
CA LYS A 175 22.87 -1.63 -8.16
C LYS A 175 24.24 -2.05 -8.70
N GLU A 176 24.28 -2.83 -9.78
CA GLU A 176 25.54 -3.22 -10.41
C GLU A 176 26.28 -2.01 -11.01
N ARG A 177 25.58 -1.09 -11.65
CA ARG A 177 26.17 0.16 -12.16
C ARG A 177 26.79 0.98 -11.02
N THR A 178 26.08 1.16 -9.91
CA THR A 178 26.60 1.89 -8.75
C THR A 178 27.85 1.23 -8.19
N ARG A 179 27.86 -0.10 -8.04
CA ARG A 179 29.04 -0.84 -7.59
C ARG A 179 30.26 -0.57 -8.48
N LEU A 180 30.09 -0.64 -9.80
CA LEU A 180 31.17 -0.40 -10.76
C LEU A 180 31.72 1.04 -10.68
N LEU A 181 30.88 2.03 -10.40
CA LEU A 181 31.31 3.42 -10.23
C LEU A 181 32.08 3.61 -8.91
N GLU A 182 31.62 3.01 -7.82
CA GLU A 182 32.31 3.03 -6.53
C GLU A 182 33.69 2.34 -6.60
N ASP A 183 33.77 1.21 -7.30
CA ASP A 183 35.02 0.50 -7.56
C ASP A 183 36.00 1.37 -8.37
N ALA A 184 35.50 2.06 -9.41
CA ALA A 184 36.31 2.96 -10.23
C ALA A 184 36.85 4.16 -9.43
N ASP A 185 36.00 4.81 -8.63
CA ASP A 185 36.39 5.93 -7.75
C ASP A 185 37.45 5.50 -6.72
N THR A 186 37.32 4.28 -6.19
CA THR A 186 38.28 3.71 -5.22
C THR A 186 39.63 3.45 -5.88
N LEU A 187 39.64 2.94 -7.12
CA LEU A 187 40.86 2.73 -7.90
C LEU A 187 41.55 4.05 -8.27
N GLU A 188 40.80 5.10 -8.60
CA GLU A 188 41.37 6.42 -8.86
C GLU A 188 42.01 7.02 -7.59
N LYS A 189 41.35 6.94 -6.44
CA LYS A 189 41.91 7.44 -5.17
C LYS A 189 43.20 6.73 -4.77
N ASN A 190 43.31 5.42 -5.03
CA ASN A 190 44.50 4.64 -4.73
C ASN A 190 45.67 4.85 -5.73
N ARG A 191 45.46 5.54 -6.85
CA ARG A 191 46.53 5.90 -7.80
C ARG A 191 47.32 7.16 -7.42
N PHE A 192 46.82 7.94 -6.47
CA PHE A 192 47.45 9.19 -6.02
C PHE A 192 48.20 9.06 -4.67
N PHE A 193 48.38 7.83 -4.17
CA PHE A 193 49.24 7.47 -3.03
C PHE A 193 50.34 6.52 -3.49
#